data_AF-A0A0F9CAQ6-F1
#
_entry.id   AF-A0A0F9CAQ6-F1
#
_cell.length_a   1.000
_cell.length_b   1.000
_cell.length_c   1.000
_cell.angle_alpha   90.00
_cell.angle_beta   90.00
_cell.angle_gamma   90.00
#
_symmetry.space_group_name_H-M   'P 1'
#
loop_
_entity.id
_entity.type
_entity.pdbx_description
1 polymer ?
#
loop_
_entity_poly.entity_id
_entity_poly.type
_entity_poly.pdbx_seq_one_letter_code
_entity_poly.pdbx_strand_id
1 'polypeptide(L)'
;MNELHASIRLLNLELFDDECDKRKNTNHVNKLIFRSNEIADVTIFISNWLANYFIKKGFNKPYKVIYNGCNSNYFYPKKKREVGDVIRLVTHHWSSNWMKGFDIYTELDKLLENRDDIEFTYIGRYNENYKTKNTKIIPPLYGKALGDELRKHDIYLTASRWEPCGMHHIEGARSGLPVLYHKDGGGINESCRNYGFEYNDIPSLLKGIEKIRTEFREYRNKIDFEFLDSKRCYQEYYNIILKMFEL
;
A
#
# COMPACT_ATOMS: atom_id res chain seq x y z
N MET A 1 44.33 -18.83 -12.50
CA MET A 1 42.98 -19.06 -11.93
C MET A 1 42.91 -18.28 -10.63
N ASN A 2 42.44 -17.03 -10.68
CA ASN A 2 42.05 -16.32 -9.47
C ASN A 2 40.57 -16.64 -9.26
N GLU A 3 40.27 -17.40 -8.22
CA GLU A 3 38.92 -17.77 -7.85
C GLU A 3 38.10 -16.52 -7.53
N LEU A 4 37.12 -16.26 -8.38
CA LEU A 4 36.08 -15.26 -8.19
C LEU A 4 35.11 -15.79 -7.12
N HIS A 5 35.17 -15.22 -5.92
CA HIS A 5 34.04 -15.27 -4.99
C HIS A 5 33.66 -13.85 -4.61
N ALA A 6 33.21 -13.07 -5.60
CA ALA A 6 32.47 -11.84 -5.35
C ALA A 6 31.12 -12.23 -4.72
N SER A 7 31.04 -12.25 -3.39
CA SER A 7 29.78 -12.45 -2.69
C SER A 7 28.97 -11.15 -2.79
N ILE A 8 27.91 -11.12 -3.61
CA ILE A 8 26.96 -10.01 -3.69
C ILE A 8 26.09 -9.99 -2.43
N ARG A 9 26.03 -8.85 -1.74
CA ARG A 9 25.21 -8.67 -0.53
C ARG A 9 24.18 -7.57 -0.75
N LEU A 10 22.97 -8.00 -1.12
CA LEU A 10 21.81 -7.13 -1.26
C LEU A 10 20.99 -7.16 0.02
N LEU A 11 20.78 -5.97 0.61
CA LEU A 11 19.82 -5.80 1.68
C LEU A 11 18.57 -5.13 1.12
N ASN A 12 17.48 -5.90 1.03
CA ASN A 12 16.18 -5.37 0.66
C ASN A 12 15.37 -5.04 1.93
N LEU A 13 15.05 -3.76 2.10
CA LEU A 13 14.28 -3.26 3.23
C LEU A 13 12.79 -3.15 2.84
N GLU A 14 12.13 -4.29 2.75
CA GLU A 14 10.67 -4.39 2.50
C GLU A 14 9.83 -4.22 3.76
N LEU A 15 10.43 -4.51 4.91
CA LEU A 15 9.79 -4.41 6.21
C LEU A 15 10.62 -3.46 7.06
N PHE A 16 10.33 -2.18 6.91
CA PHE A 16 10.47 -1.27 8.03
C PHE A 16 9.09 -0.96 8.56
N ASP A 17 8.72 -1.71 9.57
CA ASP A 17 7.60 -1.37 10.38
C ASP A 17 8.10 -0.32 11.39
N ASP A 18 7.99 0.96 11.07
CA ASP A 18 8.07 2.02 12.11
C ASP A 18 6.98 1.73 13.18
N GLU A 19 5.92 0.99 12.79
CA GLU A 19 4.93 0.36 13.66
C GLU A 19 5.52 -0.71 14.61
N CYS A 20 6.73 -1.26 14.42
CA CYS A 20 7.35 -2.19 15.37
C CYS A 20 8.20 -1.45 16.42
N ASP A 21 9.07 -0.53 15.99
CA ASP A 21 9.97 0.19 16.91
C ASP A 21 9.23 1.35 17.62
N LYS A 22 8.37 2.15 16.95
CA LYS A 22 7.54 3.16 17.65
C LYS A 22 6.48 2.55 18.56
N ARG A 23 5.84 1.43 18.17
CA ARG A 23 4.83 0.73 19.01
C ARG A 23 5.42 0.13 20.26
N LYS A 24 6.66 -0.39 20.18
CA LYS A 24 7.35 -1.01 21.31
C LYS A 24 8.21 -0.01 22.10
N ASN A 25 8.28 1.25 21.64
CA ASN A 25 9.23 2.25 22.15
C ASN A 25 10.68 1.70 22.16
N THR A 26 11.04 0.97 21.11
CA THR A 26 12.36 0.35 20.93
C THR A 26 13.09 0.93 19.72
N ASN A 27 14.40 0.67 19.65
CA ASN A 27 15.24 1.00 18.48
C ASN A 27 15.99 -0.25 17.97
N HIS A 28 15.47 -1.45 18.26
CA HIS A 28 16.20 -2.69 18.00
C HIS A 28 16.24 -3.01 16.50
N VAL A 29 15.15 -2.78 15.79
CA VAL A 29 15.06 -3.02 14.34
C VAL A 29 15.92 -2.01 13.60
N ASN A 30 15.87 -0.73 13.99
CA ASN A 30 16.76 0.31 13.46
C ASN A 30 18.25 -0.07 13.60
N LYS A 31 18.69 -0.48 14.80
CA LYS A 31 20.08 -0.88 15.03
C LYS A 31 20.49 -2.09 14.18
N LEU A 32 19.61 -3.08 14.03
CA LEU A 32 19.86 -4.24 13.18
C LEU A 32 20.00 -3.84 11.71
N ILE A 33 19.14 -2.95 11.22
CA ILE A 33 19.21 -2.42 9.86
C ILE A 33 20.52 -1.69 9.64
N PHE A 34 20.93 -0.79 10.54
CA PHE A 34 22.21 -0.08 10.42
C PHE A 34 23.40 -1.05 10.38
N ARG A 35 23.46 -2.03 11.28
CA ARG A 35 24.52 -3.07 11.27
C ARG A 35 24.51 -3.91 10.00
N SER A 36 23.34 -4.29 9.51
CA SER A 36 23.21 -5.06 8.26
C SER A 36 23.71 -4.25 7.06
N ASN A 37 23.49 -2.93 7.06
CA ASN A 37 24.00 -2.02 6.04
C ASN A 37 25.51 -1.78 6.11
N GLU A 38 26.20 -2.14 7.20
CA GLU A 38 27.66 -2.05 7.25
C GLU A 38 28.31 -3.04 6.28
N ILE A 39 27.64 -4.19 6.04
CA ILE A 39 28.14 -5.27 5.19
C ILE A 39 27.40 -5.39 3.85
N ALA A 40 26.39 -4.55 3.59
CA ALA A 40 25.65 -4.54 2.34
C ALA A 40 26.36 -3.66 1.29
N ASP A 41 26.40 -4.13 0.05
CA ASP A 41 26.95 -3.37 -1.07
C ASP A 41 25.96 -2.28 -1.53
N VAL A 42 24.67 -2.64 -1.56
CA VAL A 42 23.55 -1.77 -1.92
C VAL A 42 22.34 -2.09 -1.05
N THR A 43 21.66 -1.04 -0.60
CA THR A 43 20.37 -1.11 0.11
C THR A 43 19.23 -0.79 -0.85
N ILE A 44 18.16 -1.59 -0.83
CA ILE A 44 16.94 -1.29 -1.57
C ILE A 44 15.86 -0.83 -0.59
N PHE A 45 15.29 0.35 -0.82
CA PHE A 45 14.12 0.86 -0.11
C PHE A 45 12.87 0.72 -0.99
N ILE A 46 11.74 0.39 -0.36
CA ILE A 46 10.45 0.24 -1.06
C ILE A 46 9.68 1.55 -1.30
N SER A 47 10.22 2.68 -0.83
CA SER A 47 9.70 4.03 -1.09
C SER A 47 10.73 5.09 -0.77
N ASN A 48 10.52 6.30 -1.32
CA ASN A 48 11.34 7.46 -0.95
C ASN A 48 11.04 7.89 0.49
N TRP A 49 9.80 7.76 0.94
CA TRP A 49 9.39 8.07 2.32
C TRP A 49 10.26 7.30 3.31
N LEU A 50 10.45 5.99 3.06
CA LEU A 50 11.28 5.14 3.89
C LEU A 50 12.77 5.47 3.78
N ALA A 51 13.28 5.68 2.56
CA ALA A 51 14.67 6.09 2.36
C ALA A 51 14.99 7.38 3.13
N ASN A 52 14.13 8.38 3.01
CA ASN A 52 14.27 9.67 3.70
C ASN A 52 14.24 9.53 5.22
N TYR A 53 13.43 8.61 5.76
CA TYR A 53 13.42 8.30 7.19
C TYR A 53 14.79 7.82 7.69
N PHE A 54 15.42 6.89 6.96
CA PHE A 54 16.73 6.35 7.33
C PHE A 54 17.87 7.33 7.09
N ILE A 55 17.84 8.10 5.99
CA ILE A 55 18.82 9.15 5.71
C ILE A 55 18.86 10.17 6.85
N LYS A 56 17.68 10.62 7.33
CA LYS A 56 17.58 11.52 8.49
C LYS A 56 18.15 10.92 9.78
N LYS A 57 18.26 9.60 9.88
CA LYS A 57 18.85 8.87 11.01
C LYS A 57 20.33 8.53 10.81
N GLY A 58 20.97 9.05 9.75
CA GLY A 58 22.40 8.87 9.48
C GLY A 58 22.74 7.76 8.51
N PHE A 59 21.77 7.22 7.76
CA PHE A 59 22.07 6.28 6.68
C PHE A 59 22.86 6.99 5.55
N ASN A 60 24.01 6.42 5.18
CA ASN A 60 24.96 7.02 4.24
C ASN A 60 25.56 6.00 3.24
N LYS A 61 24.90 4.86 3.03
CA LYS A 61 25.36 3.80 2.12
C LYS A 61 24.72 3.93 0.73
N PRO A 62 25.29 3.31 -0.32
CA PRO A 62 24.64 3.24 -1.63
C PRO A 62 23.26 2.61 -1.52
N TYR A 63 22.26 3.24 -2.16
CA TYR A 63 20.90 2.73 -2.15
C TYR A 63 20.17 2.95 -3.47
N LYS A 64 19.08 2.20 -3.66
CA LYS A 64 18.07 2.43 -4.68
C LYS A 64 16.67 2.38 -4.06
N VAL A 65 15.71 3.00 -4.72
CA VAL A 65 14.31 2.90 -4.37
C VAL A 65 13.61 2.07 -5.44
N ILE A 66 13.03 0.94 -5.05
CA ILE A 66 12.21 0.09 -5.91
C ILE A 66 10.84 -0.04 -5.25
N TYR A 67 9.86 0.70 -5.78
CA TYR A 67 8.48 0.57 -5.33
C TYR A 67 7.94 -0.83 -5.62
N ASN A 68 7.08 -1.34 -4.74
CA ASN A 68 6.43 -2.63 -4.94
C ASN A 68 5.44 -2.60 -6.13
N GLY A 69 5.11 -3.79 -6.60
CA GLY A 69 4.12 -4.03 -7.66
C GLY A 69 3.42 -5.35 -7.39
N CYS A 70 2.27 -5.55 -7.99
CA CYS A 70 1.43 -6.73 -7.77
C CYS A 70 1.32 -7.61 -9.04
N ASN A 71 0.84 -8.84 -8.85
CA ASN A 71 0.69 -9.79 -9.93
C ASN A 71 -0.50 -9.41 -10.85
N SER A 72 -0.18 -8.95 -12.07
CA SER A 72 -1.17 -8.49 -13.04
C SER A 72 -2.10 -9.59 -13.58
N ASN A 73 -1.79 -10.87 -13.36
CA ASN A 73 -2.71 -11.96 -13.67
C ASN A 73 -3.89 -12.04 -12.69
N TYR A 74 -3.74 -11.51 -11.48
CA TYR A 74 -4.77 -11.53 -10.42
C TYR A 74 -5.45 -10.17 -10.26
N PHE A 75 -4.67 -9.10 -10.39
CA PHE A 75 -5.11 -7.73 -10.19
C PHE A 75 -5.07 -6.99 -11.52
N TYR A 76 -6.24 -6.78 -12.10
CA TYR A 76 -6.41 -6.08 -13.37
C TYR A 76 -7.75 -5.35 -13.39
N PRO A 77 -7.88 -4.27 -14.18
CA PRO A 77 -9.11 -3.53 -14.27
C PRO A 77 -10.20 -4.30 -15.03
N LYS A 78 -11.45 -4.15 -14.62
CA LYS A 78 -12.61 -4.57 -15.45
C LYS A 78 -12.65 -3.73 -16.73
N LYS A 79 -12.93 -4.31 -17.90
CA LYS A 79 -12.91 -3.57 -19.19
C LYS A 79 -13.76 -2.30 -19.21
N LYS A 80 -14.96 -2.37 -18.64
CA LYS A 80 -15.85 -1.22 -18.47
C LYS A 80 -16.34 -1.18 -17.03
N ARG A 81 -16.33 0.01 -16.45
CA ARG A 81 -16.87 0.28 -15.13
C ARG A 81 -17.50 1.66 -15.13
N GLU A 82 -18.76 1.69 -14.72
CA GLU A 82 -19.49 2.90 -14.39
C GLU A 82 -19.87 2.79 -12.91
N VAL A 83 -19.90 3.93 -12.24
CA VAL A 83 -20.31 4.03 -10.85
C VAL A 83 -21.83 4.16 -10.82
N GLY A 84 -22.48 3.33 -10.01
CA GLY A 84 -23.93 3.38 -9.85
C GLY A 84 -24.37 4.45 -8.83
N ASP A 85 -25.66 4.39 -8.47
CA ASP A 85 -26.22 5.28 -7.44
C ASP A 85 -25.63 5.01 -6.05
N VAL A 86 -25.28 3.75 -5.77
CA VAL A 86 -24.62 3.30 -4.55
C VAL A 86 -23.12 3.11 -4.79
N ILE A 87 -22.30 3.80 -4.01
CA ILE A 87 -20.84 3.71 -4.04
C ILE A 87 -20.35 2.54 -3.19
N ARG A 88 -19.62 1.60 -3.79
CA ARG A 88 -19.03 0.48 -3.06
C ARG A 88 -17.58 0.75 -2.72
N LEU A 89 -17.31 0.98 -1.44
CA LEU A 89 -15.97 1.10 -0.89
C LEU A 89 -15.42 -0.27 -0.49
N VAL A 90 -14.11 -0.47 -0.64
CA VAL A 90 -13.44 -1.67 -0.12
C VAL A 90 -12.08 -1.36 0.47
N THR A 91 -11.72 -2.11 1.50
CA THR A 91 -10.33 -2.18 2.00
C THR A 91 -9.96 -3.63 2.27
N HIS A 92 -8.67 -3.93 2.34
CA HIS A 92 -8.21 -5.22 2.84
C HIS A 92 -6.91 -5.13 3.63
N HIS A 93 -6.80 -5.96 4.68
CA HIS A 93 -5.64 -6.00 5.58
C HIS A 93 -5.39 -7.41 6.13
N TRP A 94 -4.12 -7.75 6.37
CA TRP A 94 -3.71 -8.99 7.06
C TRP A 94 -3.16 -8.75 8.48
N SER A 95 -3.24 -7.51 8.95
CA SER A 95 -2.85 -7.10 10.30
C SER A 95 -4.06 -6.60 11.07
N SER A 96 -4.14 -6.96 12.34
CA SER A 96 -5.14 -6.45 13.29
C SER A 96 -4.70 -5.15 13.96
N ASN A 97 -3.63 -4.48 13.50
CA ASN A 97 -3.21 -3.22 14.12
C ASN A 97 -4.23 -2.10 13.89
N TRP A 98 -4.63 -1.44 14.97
CA TRP A 98 -5.47 -0.23 14.97
C TRP A 98 -5.03 0.82 13.94
N MET A 99 -3.72 1.00 13.74
CA MET A 99 -3.10 1.94 12.80
C MET A 99 -3.35 1.64 11.31
N LYS A 100 -3.94 0.48 10.98
CA LYS A 100 -4.50 0.23 9.64
C LYS A 100 -5.75 1.07 9.35
N GLY A 101 -6.17 1.86 10.34
CA GLY A 101 -7.17 2.91 10.22
C GLY A 101 -8.53 2.52 10.77
N PHE A 102 -8.54 1.67 11.79
CA PHE A 102 -9.78 1.17 12.41
C PHE A 102 -10.60 2.27 13.07
N ASP A 103 -10.00 3.38 13.47
CA ASP A 103 -10.70 4.59 13.89
C ASP A 103 -11.59 5.13 12.77
N ILE A 104 -11.03 5.33 11.56
CA ILE A 104 -11.79 5.79 10.39
C ILE A 104 -12.85 4.76 9.99
N TYR A 105 -12.51 3.48 9.96
CA TYR A 105 -13.49 2.43 9.60
C TYR A 105 -14.62 2.31 10.62
N THR A 106 -14.37 2.60 11.90
CA THR A 106 -15.40 2.61 12.95
C THR A 106 -16.33 3.81 12.80
N GLU A 107 -15.80 4.99 12.49
CA GLU A 107 -16.61 6.18 12.24
C GLU A 107 -17.43 6.04 10.96
N LEU A 108 -16.83 5.50 9.89
CA LEU A 108 -17.53 5.19 8.66
C LEU A 108 -18.68 4.21 8.91
N ASP A 109 -18.45 3.12 9.64
CA ASP A 109 -19.50 2.13 9.98
C ASP A 109 -20.72 2.77 10.64
N LYS A 110 -20.52 3.70 11.58
CA LYS A 110 -21.61 4.43 12.24
C LYS A 110 -22.38 5.32 11.28
N LEU A 111 -21.69 6.01 10.37
CA LEU A 111 -22.32 6.87 9.38
C LEU A 111 -23.20 6.08 8.40
N LEU A 112 -22.79 4.86 8.06
CA LEU A 112 -23.53 3.99 7.15
C LEU A 112 -24.91 3.56 7.70
N GLU A 113 -25.17 3.69 9.02
CA GLU A 113 -26.48 3.37 9.61
C GLU A 113 -27.62 4.21 9.01
N ASN A 114 -27.31 5.43 8.57
CA ASN A 114 -28.30 6.38 8.05
C ASN A 114 -28.06 6.72 6.57
N ARG A 115 -27.39 5.83 5.82
CA ARG A 115 -27.04 6.04 4.41
C ARG A 115 -27.29 4.78 3.59
N ASP A 116 -27.89 4.98 2.44
CA ASP A 116 -28.15 3.94 1.43
C ASP A 116 -27.32 4.14 0.15
N ASP A 117 -26.59 5.24 0.06
CA ASP A 117 -25.80 5.65 -1.10
C ASP A 117 -24.33 5.19 -1.05
N ILE A 118 -23.89 4.60 0.07
CA ILE A 118 -22.53 4.10 0.27
C ILE A 118 -22.60 2.72 0.95
N GLU A 119 -21.84 1.76 0.42
CA GLU A 119 -21.57 0.46 1.05
C GLU A 119 -20.08 0.34 1.35
N PHE A 120 -19.71 -0.29 2.46
CA PHE A 120 -18.30 -0.57 2.77
C PHE A 120 -18.08 -2.06 3.04
N THR A 121 -17.04 -2.60 2.39
CA THR A 121 -16.57 -3.96 2.58
C THR A 121 -15.15 -3.96 3.14
N TYR A 122 -14.93 -4.71 4.22
CA TYR A 122 -13.62 -4.96 4.80
C TYR A 122 -13.24 -6.43 4.58
N ILE A 123 -12.10 -6.66 3.93
CA ILE A 123 -11.60 -8.02 3.65
C ILE A 123 -10.37 -8.28 4.53
N GLY A 124 -10.39 -9.34 5.34
CA GLY A 124 -9.19 -9.83 6.01
C GLY A 124 -9.25 -9.90 7.53
N ARG A 125 -8.08 -9.83 8.16
CA ARG A 125 -7.96 -9.90 9.62
C ARG A 125 -8.23 -8.51 10.19
N TYR A 126 -9.00 -8.44 11.27
CA TYR A 126 -9.35 -7.17 11.90
C TYR A 126 -9.01 -7.13 13.39
N ASN A 127 -8.92 -5.92 13.94
CA ASN A 127 -8.72 -5.71 15.37
C ASN A 127 -9.91 -6.24 16.17
N GLU A 128 -9.67 -6.88 17.30
CA GLU A 128 -10.74 -7.42 18.16
C GLU A 128 -11.74 -6.36 18.65
N ASN A 129 -11.28 -5.10 18.78
CA ASN A 129 -12.08 -3.96 19.18
C ASN A 129 -12.87 -3.33 18.02
N TYR A 130 -12.62 -3.74 16.77
CA TYR A 130 -13.43 -3.30 15.64
C TYR A 130 -14.77 -4.04 15.64
N LYS A 131 -15.79 -3.40 16.22
CA LYS A 131 -17.17 -3.87 16.23
C LYS A 131 -17.95 -3.10 15.19
N THR A 132 -18.40 -3.80 14.15
CA THR A 132 -19.14 -3.22 13.02
C THR A 132 -20.56 -3.76 12.97
N LYS A 133 -21.50 -2.92 12.52
CA LYS A 133 -22.89 -3.29 12.21
C LYS A 133 -23.23 -3.17 10.73
N ASN A 134 -22.66 -2.18 10.04
CA ASN A 134 -23.05 -1.80 8.67
C ASN A 134 -21.97 -2.11 7.63
N THR A 135 -20.75 -2.45 8.07
CA THR A 135 -19.65 -2.88 7.20
C THR A 135 -19.75 -4.37 6.93
N LYS A 136 -19.67 -4.74 5.65
CA LYS A 136 -19.59 -6.14 5.25
C LYS A 136 -18.20 -6.68 5.53
N ILE A 137 -18.10 -7.70 6.38
CA ILE A 137 -16.83 -8.39 6.64
C ILE A 137 -16.70 -9.62 5.73
N ILE A 138 -15.55 -9.73 5.06
CA ILE A 138 -15.16 -10.91 4.29
C ILE A 138 -13.88 -11.49 4.91
N PRO A 139 -13.79 -12.82 5.12
CA PRO A 139 -12.56 -13.45 5.58
C PRO A 139 -11.36 -13.16 4.65
N PRO A 140 -10.11 -13.36 5.12
CA PRO A 140 -8.93 -13.17 4.28
C PRO A 140 -9.03 -13.91 2.93
N LEU A 141 -8.83 -13.15 1.86
CA LEU A 141 -8.69 -13.64 0.48
C LEU A 141 -7.26 -13.39 -0.01
N TYR A 142 -6.86 -14.10 -1.07
CA TYR A 142 -5.54 -13.95 -1.69
C TYR A 142 -5.59 -14.23 -3.19
N GLY A 143 -4.58 -13.74 -3.91
CA GLY A 143 -4.39 -13.98 -5.34
C GLY A 143 -5.63 -13.64 -6.17
N LYS A 144 -6.00 -14.55 -7.07
CA LYS A 144 -7.14 -14.36 -7.99
C LYS A 144 -8.45 -14.07 -7.25
N ALA A 145 -8.73 -14.76 -6.14
CA ALA A 145 -9.97 -14.58 -5.38
C ALA A 145 -10.07 -13.18 -4.78
N LEU A 146 -8.97 -12.64 -4.25
CA LEU A 146 -8.93 -11.26 -3.75
C LEU A 146 -9.16 -10.27 -4.89
N GLY A 147 -8.45 -10.43 -6.01
CA GLY A 147 -8.66 -9.57 -7.17
C GLY A 147 -10.12 -9.60 -7.65
N ASP A 148 -10.74 -10.78 -7.73
CA ASP A 148 -12.11 -10.95 -8.18
C ASP A 148 -13.10 -10.23 -7.24
N GLU A 149 -12.85 -10.23 -5.94
CA GLU A 149 -13.64 -9.48 -4.97
C GLU A 149 -13.40 -7.96 -5.07
N LEU A 150 -12.15 -7.50 -5.18
CA LEU A 150 -11.82 -6.09 -5.33
C LEU A 150 -12.53 -5.49 -6.56
N ARG A 151 -12.58 -6.22 -7.68
CA ARG A 151 -13.29 -5.81 -8.90
C ARG A 151 -14.80 -5.66 -8.75
N LYS A 152 -15.42 -6.04 -7.62
CA LYS A 152 -16.84 -5.78 -7.34
C LYS A 152 -17.09 -4.37 -6.80
N HIS A 153 -16.07 -3.69 -6.31
CA HIS A 153 -16.17 -2.41 -5.59
C HIS A 153 -15.70 -1.23 -6.42
N ASP A 154 -16.14 -0.01 -6.14
CA ASP A 154 -15.88 1.17 -6.97
C ASP A 154 -14.62 1.92 -6.56
N ILE A 155 -14.39 2.10 -5.26
CA ILE A 155 -13.29 2.89 -4.73
C ILE A 155 -12.53 2.07 -3.68
N TYR A 156 -11.21 2.10 -3.73
CA TYR A 156 -10.37 1.50 -2.71
C TYR A 156 -10.12 2.51 -1.58
N LEU A 157 -10.40 2.14 -0.34
CA LEU A 157 -10.17 2.97 0.83
C LEU A 157 -8.98 2.44 1.62
N THR A 158 -7.99 3.29 1.89
CA THR A 158 -6.95 3.02 2.88
C THR A 158 -6.85 4.12 3.92
N ALA A 159 -7.11 3.73 5.16
CA ALA A 159 -6.89 4.55 6.35
C ALA A 159 -5.59 4.20 7.10
N SER A 160 -4.71 3.38 6.48
CA SER A 160 -3.42 3.02 7.07
C SER A 160 -2.53 4.24 7.22
N ARG A 161 -1.76 4.29 8.32
CA ARG A 161 -0.87 5.40 8.64
C ARG A 161 0.56 4.90 8.85
N TRP A 162 1.52 5.71 8.40
CA TRP A 162 2.96 5.47 8.53
C TRP A 162 3.42 4.17 7.84
N GLU A 163 2.79 3.81 6.73
CA GLU A 163 3.10 2.59 6.00
C GLU A 163 4.29 2.86 5.05
N PRO A 164 5.34 2.03 5.04
CA PRO A 164 6.51 2.27 4.18
C PRO A 164 6.19 2.13 2.69
N CYS A 165 5.21 1.31 2.30
CA CYS A 165 4.68 1.25 0.94
C CYS A 165 3.29 0.62 0.99
N GLY A 166 3.16 -0.58 1.56
CA GLY A 166 1.91 -1.34 1.67
C GLY A 166 1.48 -1.98 0.35
N MET A 167 1.20 -3.29 0.34
CA MET A 167 0.71 -3.98 -0.87
C MET A 167 -0.76 -3.68 -1.18
N HIS A 168 -1.55 -3.41 -0.14
CA HIS A 168 -3.00 -3.47 -0.24
C HIS A 168 -3.59 -2.41 -1.21
N HIS A 169 -3.02 -1.20 -1.23
CA HIS A 169 -3.50 -0.14 -2.13
C HIS A 169 -3.05 -0.37 -3.57
N ILE A 170 -1.88 -1.00 -3.78
CA ILE A 170 -1.37 -1.40 -5.10
C ILE A 170 -2.33 -2.39 -5.74
N GLU A 171 -2.73 -3.42 -5.00
CA GLU A 171 -3.68 -4.44 -5.46
C GLU A 171 -5.08 -3.87 -5.75
N GLY A 172 -5.54 -2.93 -4.90
CA GLY A 172 -6.76 -2.16 -5.13
C GLY A 172 -6.70 -1.31 -6.41
N ALA A 173 -5.67 -0.48 -6.53
CA ALA A 173 -5.46 0.38 -7.69
C ALA A 173 -5.30 -0.41 -8.99
N ARG A 174 -4.46 -1.46 -8.99
CA ARG A 174 -4.28 -2.33 -10.17
C ARG A 174 -5.56 -3.06 -10.58
N SER A 175 -6.48 -3.31 -9.64
CA SER A 175 -7.83 -3.81 -9.91
C SER A 175 -8.76 -2.77 -10.55
N GLY A 176 -8.26 -1.55 -10.80
CA GLY A 176 -8.94 -0.46 -11.49
C GLY A 176 -9.74 0.46 -10.58
N LEU A 177 -9.40 0.51 -9.29
CA LEU A 177 -10.08 1.31 -8.28
C LEU A 177 -9.29 2.60 -8.00
N PRO A 178 -9.85 3.79 -8.21
CA PRO A 178 -9.33 5.00 -7.59
C PRO A 178 -9.16 4.82 -6.08
N VAL A 179 -8.18 5.50 -5.49
CA VAL A 179 -7.80 5.29 -4.08
C VAL A 179 -8.12 6.50 -3.22
N LEU A 180 -8.87 6.31 -2.15
CA LEU A 180 -8.94 7.25 -1.03
C LEU A 180 -7.84 6.88 -0.03
N TYR A 181 -6.91 7.80 0.26
CA TYR A 181 -5.79 7.53 1.16
C TYR A 181 -5.65 8.59 2.25
N HIS A 182 -5.34 8.14 3.46
CA HIS A 182 -5.12 9.04 4.60
C HIS A 182 -3.84 9.87 4.41
N LYS A 183 -3.86 11.17 4.79
CA LYS A 183 -2.71 12.09 4.66
C LYS A 183 -1.43 11.57 5.34
N ASP A 184 -1.59 10.81 6.42
CA ASP A 184 -0.48 10.22 7.18
C ASP A 184 -0.09 8.82 6.66
N GLY A 185 -0.46 8.44 5.43
CA GLY A 185 -0.23 7.10 4.88
C GLY A 185 1.22 6.73 4.61
N GLY A 186 2.15 7.68 4.71
CA GLY A 186 3.59 7.44 4.51
C GLY A 186 3.91 7.20 3.03
N GLY A 187 4.57 6.08 2.73
CA GLY A 187 4.90 5.68 1.35
C GLY A 187 3.68 5.36 0.48
N ILE A 188 2.51 5.09 1.07
CA ILE A 188 1.24 4.95 0.33
C ILE A 188 0.96 6.22 -0.49
N ASN A 189 1.15 7.39 0.12
CA ASN A 189 0.82 8.68 -0.51
C ASN A 189 1.63 8.89 -1.79
N GLU A 190 2.89 8.45 -1.83
CA GLU A 190 3.77 8.59 -2.99
C GLU A 190 3.23 7.85 -4.21
N SER A 191 2.65 6.66 -3.98
CA SER A 191 2.02 5.85 -5.01
C SER A 191 0.68 6.43 -5.43
N CYS A 192 -0.17 6.79 -4.47
CA CYS A 192 -1.58 7.13 -4.72
C CYS A 192 -1.82 8.55 -5.23
N ARG A 193 -0.91 9.50 -5.00
CA ARG A 193 -1.13 10.95 -5.29
C ARG A 193 -1.64 11.28 -6.70
N ASN A 194 -1.30 10.45 -7.70
CA ASN A 194 -1.68 10.70 -9.09
C ASN A 194 -3.09 10.19 -9.43
N TYR A 195 -3.57 9.15 -8.75
CA TYR A 195 -4.82 8.45 -9.07
C TYR A 195 -5.77 8.29 -7.87
N GLY A 196 -5.49 9.03 -6.80
CA GLY A 196 -6.23 8.97 -5.56
C GLY A 196 -6.56 10.35 -5.00
N PHE A 197 -7.38 10.36 -3.96
CA PHE A 197 -7.78 11.55 -3.23
C PHE A 197 -7.28 11.43 -1.78
N GLU A 198 -6.49 12.41 -1.35
CA GLU A 198 -6.01 12.51 0.03
C GLU A 198 -7.12 12.99 0.95
N TYR A 199 -7.31 12.32 2.08
CA TYR A 199 -8.22 12.75 3.15
C TYR A 199 -7.53 12.64 4.51
N ASN A 200 -8.11 13.26 5.54
CA ASN A 200 -7.53 13.26 6.89
C ASN A 200 -8.56 13.03 8.00
N ASP A 201 -9.85 13.05 7.66
CA ASP A 201 -10.98 12.88 8.57
C ASP A 201 -12.21 12.44 7.78
N ILE A 202 -13.32 12.18 8.47
CA ILE A 202 -14.57 11.76 7.85
C ILE A 202 -15.15 12.81 6.87
N PRO A 203 -15.23 14.12 7.20
CA PRO A 203 -15.71 15.11 6.24
C PRO A 203 -14.91 15.16 4.93
N SER A 204 -13.58 15.13 5.01
CA SER A 204 -12.71 15.08 3.83
C SER A 204 -12.81 13.75 3.08
N LEU A 205 -13.03 12.62 3.79
CA LEU A 205 -13.31 11.32 3.18
C LEU A 205 -14.59 11.37 2.34
N LEU A 206 -15.69 11.88 2.88
CA LEU A 206 -16.96 12.02 2.15
C LEU A 206 -16.81 12.93 0.92
N LYS A 207 -16.09 14.04 1.06
CA LYS A 207 -15.75 14.90 -0.08
C LYS A 207 -14.96 14.13 -1.15
N GLY A 208 -14.02 13.31 -0.74
CA GLY A 208 -13.23 12.46 -1.64
C GLY A 208 -14.07 11.43 -2.38
N ILE A 209 -15.03 10.81 -1.69
CA ILE A 209 -15.99 9.88 -2.30
C ILE A 209 -16.77 10.58 -3.41
N GLU A 210 -17.36 11.75 -3.14
CA GLU A 210 -18.14 12.49 -4.15
C GLU A 210 -17.28 13.00 -5.31
N LYS A 211 -16.04 13.43 -5.02
CA LYS A 211 -15.10 13.86 -6.07
C LYS A 211 -14.75 12.70 -7.00
N ILE A 212 -14.38 11.56 -6.44
CA ILE A 212 -14.05 10.36 -7.23
C ILE A 212 -15.30 9.85 -7.96
N ARG A 213 -16.49 9.88 -7.36
CA ARG A 213 -17.74 9.51 -8.02
C ARG A 213 -17.96 10.36 -9.28
N THR A 214 -17.86 11.68 -9.14
CA THR A 214 -18.10 12.64 -10.24
C THR A 214 -17.07 12.50 -11.36
N GLU A 215 -15.82 12.22 -11.00
CA GLU A 215 -14.68 12.19 -11.93
C GLU A 215 -14.10 10.79 -12.07
N PHE A 216 -14.93 9.76 -11.93
CA PHE A 216 -14.47 8.38 -11.78
C PHE A 216 -13.54 7.94 -12.90
N ARG A 217 -13.91 8.24 -14.15
CA ARG A 217 -13.11 7.92 -15.32
C ARG A 217 -11.76 8.63 -15.32
N GLU A 218 -11.70 9.87 -14.87
CA GLU A 218 -10.45 10.62 -14.80
C GLU A 218 -9.49 10.00 -13.79
N TYR A 219 -9.94 9.76 -12.55
CA TYR A 219 -9.12 9.11 -11.53
C TYR A 219 -8.63 7.73 -11.98
N ARG A 220 -9.54 6.95 -12.56
CA ARG A 220 -9.23 5.61 -13.04
C ARG A 220 -8.22 5.60 -14.19
N ASN A 221 -8.30 6.56 -15.11
CA ASN A 221 -7.36 6.67 -16.23
C ASN A 221 -5.96 7.13 -15.81
N LYS A 222 -5.82 7.76 -14.64
CA LYS A 222 -4.52 8.14 -14.06
C LYS A 222 -3.80 6.97 -13.36
N ILE A 223 -4.46 5.82 -13.19
CA ILE A 223 -3.82 4.63 -12.59
C ILE A 223 -2.75 4.11 -13.55
N ASP A 224 -1.49 4.17 -13.10
CA ASP A 224 -0.36 3.64 -13.84
C ASP A 224 -0.25 2.12 -13.66
N PHE A 225 -0.93 1.38 -14.53
CA PHE A 225 -0.95 -0.07 -14.49
C PHE A 225 0.43 -0.70 -14.71
N GLU A 226 1.30 -0.10 -15.53
CA GLU A 226 2.64 -0.64 -15.79
C GLU A 226 3.54 -0.46 -14.57
N PHE A 227 3.47 0.70 -13.91
CA PHE A 227 4.22 0.95 -12.68
C PHE A 227 3.80 0.01 -11.54
N LEU A 228 2.51 -0.30 -11.44
CA LEU A 228 1.97 -1.19 -10.40
C LEU A 228 2.15 -2.69 -10.72
N ASP A 229 2.81 -3.07 -11.82
CA ASP A 229 3.13 -4.46 -12.14
C ASP A 229 4.40 -4.93 -11.44
N SER A 230 4.32 -6.09 -10.77
CA SER A 230 5.47 -6.79 -10.19
C SER A 230 6.61 -7.07 -11.18
N LYS A 231 6.33 -7.23 -12.48
CA LYS A 231 7.36 -7.43 -13.51
C LYS A 231 8.35 -6.27 -13.59
N ARG A 232 7.87 -5.03 -13.42
CA ARG A 232 8.74 -3.85 -13.33
C ARG A 232 9.72 -4.00 -12.17
N CYS A 233 9.21 -4.35 -10.99
CA CYS A 233 10.02 -4.54 -9.79
C CYS A 233 11.10 -5.59 -10.05
N TYR A 234 10.72 -6.76 -10.57
CA TYR A 234 11.67 -7.84 -10.88
C TYR A 234 12.77 -7.38 -11.84
N GLN A 235 12.42 -6.62 -12.87
CA GLN A 235 13.40 -6.09 -13.81
C GLN A 235 14.35 -5.09 -13.14
N GLU A 236 13.87 -4.23 -12.26
CA GLU A 236 14.72 -3.29 -11.52
C GLU A 236 15.69 -4.02 -10.59
N TYR A 237 15.21 -5.02 -9.83
CA TYR A 237 16.09 -5.86 -9.01
C TYR A 237 17.13 -6.60 -9.86
N TYR A 238 16.70 -7.20 -10.97
CA TYR A 238 17.59 -7.92 -11.87
C TYR A 238 18.68 -7.01 -12.45
N ASN A 239 18.33 -5.80 -12.89
CA ASN A 239 19.28 -4.82 -13.41
C ASN A 239 20.32 -4.38 -12.36
N ILE A 240 19.92 -4.28 -11.09
CA ILE A 240 20.85 -3.97 -10.00
C ILE A 240 21.81 -5.13 -9.79
N ILE A 241 21.29 -6.36 -9.71
CA ILE A 241 22.09 -7.57 -9.53
C ILE A 241 23.12 -7.71 -10.68
N LEU A 242 22.71 -7.53 -11.93
CA LEU A 242 23.63 -7.59 -13.07
C LEU A 242 24.75 -6.56 -12.99
N LYS A 243 24.43 -5.30 -12.67
CA LYS A 243 25.44 -4.25 -12.48
C LYS A 243 26.46 -4.57 -11.39
N MET A 244 26.09 -5.39 -10.41
CA MET A 244 27.00 -5.82 -9.35
C MET A 244 27.94 -6.95 -9.80
N PHE A 245 27.58 -7.71 -10.84
CA PHE A 245 28.44 -8.74 -11.45
C PHE A 245 29.38 -8.19 -12.53
N GLU A 246 29.09 -7.01 -13.08
CA GLU A 246 29.91 -6.32 -14.09
C GLU A 246 31.04 -5.46 -13.49
N LEU A 247 31.12 -5.39 -12.15
CA LEU A 247 32.16 -4.69 -11.37
C LEU A 247 33.29 -5.64 -10.97
#